data_AF-A0A9W8CXI9-F1
#
_entry.id   AF-A0A9W8CXI9-F1
#
_cell.length_a   1.000
_cell.length_b   1.000
_cell.length_c   1.000
_cell.angle_alpha   90.00
_cell.angle_beta   90.00
_cell.angle_gamma   90.00
#
_symmetry.space_group_name_H-M   'P 1'
#
loop_
_entity.id
_entity.type
_entity.pdbx_description
1 polymer ?
#
loop_
_entity_poly.entity_id
_entity_poly.type
_entity_poly.pdbx_seq_one_letter_code
_entity_poly.pdbx_strand_id
1 'polypeptide(L)'
;MHSRSSTNRTDTTLDAGPNSSRRSRLDNIKNHIHHPMHHLNQRRDAIRGFSPAWFTACMGTGITSTSIHSFPYYWDPLRYISMVLAGLTLLMVVVFTVLFIWRLVKHRDFFDILYHPQIGLTLGAIPMAYSTLTTCIATILGWYHLTWVPTLVVVLWAISVAMSIASLLAVPFALMSHQGHPFDKVTAALFMPVVPGVVAAAAGGTVASVQNVGSVAVNIIIASYVLLGAGLGIVLMFLTFYFIRLVLFKLPPRETIASVFLPLGPLGQATNATLLLGTQ
;
A
#
# COMPACT_ATOMS: atom_id res chain seq x y z
N MET A 1 70.00 30.69 -16.88
CA MET A 1 68.80 30.71 -16.00
C MET A 1 68.99 29.64 -14.92
N HIS A 2 68.95 30.08 -13.65
CA HIS A 2 68.72 29.39 -12.36
C HIS A 2 68.93 27.84 -12.24
N SER A 3 69.77 27.28 -11.36
CA SER A 3 69.98 27.41 -9.89
C SER A 3 69.25 26.34 -9.04
N ARG A 4 70.06 25.54 -8.34
CA ARG A 4 69.94 24.99 -6.96
C ARG A 4 69.20 23.67 -6.65
N SER A 5 69.90 22.95 -5.75
CA SER A 5 69.62 21.74 -4.98
C SER A 5 68.68 21.93 -3.76
N SER A 6 68.08 20.83 -3.28
CA SER A 6 67.87 20.40 -1.85
C SER A 6 66.60 19.54 -1.76
N THR A 7 66.63 18.27 -1.32
CA THR A 7 66.68 17.71 0.05
C THR A 7 65.41 17.91 0.89
N ASN A 8 64.63 16.83 1.08
CA ASN A 8 63.90 16.35 2.29
C ASN A 8 62.74 15.44 1.82
N ARG A 9 62.64 14.13 2.12
CA ARG A 9 62.55 13.43 3.41
C ARG A 9 61.45 13.99 4.31
N THR A 10 60.29 13.32 4.34
CA THR A 10 59.67 12.65 5.51
C THR A 10 58.20 12.37 5.22
N ASP A 11 57.82 11.10 5.40
CA ASP A 11 56.60 10.61 6.04
C ASP A 11 55.38 11.53 6.06
N THR A 12 54.27 11.00 5.54
CA THR A 12 53.03 10.93 6.31
C THR A 12 52.08 9.94 5.65
N THR A 13 52.10 8.73 6.17
CA THR A 13 50.89 7.91 6.31
C THR A 13 49.78 8.80 6.88
N LEU A 14 48.81 9.17 6.05
CA LEU A 14 47.58 9.84 6.49
C LEU A 14 46.38 9.04 5.98
N ASP A 15 46.03 8.07 6.82
CA ASP A 15 44.66 7.70 7.16
C ASP A 15 43.72 7.39 5.99
N ALA A 16 43.79 6.12 5.54
CA ALA A 16 42.63 5.41 5.02
C ALA A 16 41.58 5.24 6.14
N GLY A 17 40.93 6.35 6.51
CA GLY A 17 39.83 6.35 7.44
C GLY A 17 38.62 5.62 6.85
N PRO A 18 37.80 4.94 7.68
CA PRO A 18 36.60 4.20 7.25
C PRO A 18 35.50 5.05 6.58
N ASN A 19 35.74 6.35 6.40
CA ASN A 19 34.82 7.31 5.80
C ASN A 19 34.92 7.42 4.26
N SER A 20 36.04 7.05 3.63
CA SER A 20 36.17 7.12 2.17
C SER A 20 35.33 6.05 1.47
N SER A 21 35.26 4.85 2.07
CA SER A 21 34.40 3.75 1.63
C SER A 21 32.90 4.00 1.93
N ARG A 22 32.60 4.82 2.95
CA ARG A 22 31.23 5.17 3.31
C ARG A 22 30.64 6.22 2.36
N ARG A 23 31.44 7.23 1.96
CA ARG A 23 31.05 8.21 0.94
C ARG A 23 30.87 7.56 -0.43
N SER A 24 31.78 6.68 -0.86
CA SER A 24 31.61 5.97 -2.15
C SER A 24 30.39 5.04 -2.17
N ARG A 25 30.04 4.42 -1.03
CA ARG A 25 28.79 3.65 -0.88
C ARG A 25 27.55 4.55 -0.91
N LEU A 26 27.58 5.70 -0.24
CA LEU A 26 26.49 6.69 -0.26
C LEU A 26 26.27 7.27 -1.66
N ASP A 27 27.34 7.52 -2.41
CA ASP A 27 27.27 8.01 -3.79
C ASP A 27 26.76 6.92 -4.76
N ASN A 28 27.14 5.65 -4.55
CA ASN A 28 26.60 4.52 -5.31
C ASN A 28 25.11 4.27 -5.02
N ILE A 29 24.67 4.43 -3.76
CA ILE A 29 23.26 4.35 -3.38
C ILE A 29 22.47 5.53 -4.00
N LYS A 30 23.03 6.74 -3.98
CA LYS A 30 22.42 7.92 -4.58
C LYS A 30 22.25 7.78 -6.10
N ASN A 31 23.22 7.17 -6.78
CA ASN A 31 23.13 6.88 -8.21
C ASN A 31 22.12 5.77 -8.55
N HIS A 32 21.93 4.77 -7.67
CA HIS A 32 20.88 3.76 -7.83
C HIS A 32 19.46 4.30 -7.62
N ILE A 33 19.31 5.42 -6.91
CA ILE A 33 18.00 6.08 -6.70
C ILE A 33 17.61 6.92 -7.91
N HIS A 34 18.56 7.54 -8.62
CA HIS A 34 18.27 8.45 -9.73
C HIS A 34 18.15 7.79 -11.12
N HIS A 35 18.70 6.59 -11.33
CA HIS A 35 18.54 5.85 -12.59
C HIS A 35 18.16 4.38 -12.34
N PRO A 36 16.86 4.05 -12.19
CA PRO A 36 16.45 2.71 -11.82
C PRO A 36 16.53 1.66 -12.94
N MET A 37 16.94 2.01 -14.17
CA MET A 37 16.66 1.17 -15.35
C MET A 37 17.78 0.90 -16.36
N HIS A 38 19.05 1.24 -16.13
CA HIS A 38 20.04 1.13 -17.22
C HIS A 38 20.90 -0.15 -17.28
N HIS A 39 20.91 -1.01 -16.26
CA HIS A 39 21.63 -2.29 -16.32
C HIS A 39 20.95 -3.34 -15.45
N LEU A 40 20.03 -4.13 -16.00
CA LEU A 40 19.45 -5.27 -15.29
C LEU A 40 19.53 -6.53 -16.16
N ASN A 41 20.14 -7.58 -15.60
CA ASN A 41 20.18 -8.92 -16.17
C ASN A 41 18.79 -9.57 -15.97
N GLN A 42 17.92 -9.18 -16.89
CA GLN A 42 16.60 -9.56 -17.38
C GLN A 42 15.64 -10.55 -16.67
N ARG A 43 15.96 -11.26 -15.57
CA ARG A 43 14.96 -12.07 -14.85
C ARG A 43 15.11 -12.12 -13.32
N ARG A 44 16.35 -12.09 -12.81
CA ARG A 44 16.60 -12.10 -11.36
C ARG A 44 16.39 -10.74 -10.72
N ASP A 45 16.58 -9.67 -11.51
CA ASP A 45 16.41 -8.30 -11.05
C ASP A 45 14.95 -7.81 -11.08
N ALA A 46 14.11 -8.36 -11.97
CA ALA A 46 12.67 -8.08 -11.96
C ALA A 46 12.00 -8.50 -10.64
N ILE A 47 12.45 -9.63 -10.06
CA ILE A 47 11.98 -10.13 -8.75
C ILE A 47 12.52 -9.26 -7.60
N ARG A 48 13.73 -8.69 -7.74
CA ARG A 48 14.30 -7.72 -6.78
C ARG A 48 13.62 -6.35 -6.85
N GLY A 49 13.15 -5.95 -8.03
CA GLY A 49 12.37 -4.73 -8.27
C GLY A 49 10.87 -4.84 -7.94
N PHE A 50 10.38 -6.03 -7.57
CA PHE A 50 8.96 -6.24 -7.29
C PHE A 50 8.52 -5.59 -5.96
N SER A 51 8.17 -4.31 -6.00
CA SER A 51 7.66 -3.56 -4.86
C SER A 51 6.20 -3.93 -4.56
N PRO A 52 5.76 -3.99 -3.30
CA PRO A 52 4.35 -4.12 -2.94
C PRO A 52 3.46 -3.03 -3.57
N ALA A 53 4.04 -1.93 -4.07
CA ALA A 53 3.33 -0.93 -4.87
C ALA A 53 2.60 -1.49 -6.09
N TRP A 54 3.01 -2.62 -6.66
CA TRP A 54 2.31 -3.25 -7.79
C TRP A 54 0.88 -3.70 -7.44
N PHE A 55 0.59 -3.97 -6.16
CA PHE A 55 -0.78 -4.23 -5.71
C PHE A 55 -1.73 -3.05 -5.92
N THR A 56 -1.22 -1.83 -6.10
CA THR A 56 -2.04 -0.66 -6.45
C THR A 56 -2.70 -0.78 -7.82
N ALA A 57 -2.06 -1.47 -8.77
CA ALA A 57 -2.66 -1.76 -10.07
C ALA A 57 -3.89 -2.68 -9.89
N CYS A 58 -3.81 -3.70 -9.03
CA CYS A 58 -4.95 -4.58 -8.71
C CYS A 58 -6.11 -3.80 -8.10
N MET A 59 -5.82 -2.88 -7.16
CA MET A 59 -6.85 -2.06 -6.52
C MET A 59 -7.59 -1.20 -7.55
N GLY A 60 -6.86 -0.55 -8.45
CA GLY A 60 -7.44 0.28 -9.50
C GLY A 60 -8.36 -0.53 -10.42
N THR A 61 -7.87 -1.65 -10.95
CA THR A 61 -8.66 -2.53 -11.83
C THR A 61 -9.90 -3.08 -11.13
N GLY A 62 -9.78 -3.48 -9.86
CA GLY A 62 -10.91 -4.00 -9.08
C GLY A 62 -11.98 -2.96 -8.80
N ILE A 63 -11.60 -1.74 -8.42
CA ILE A 63 -12.56 -0.64 -8.21
C ILE A 63 -13.26 -0.27 -9.52
N THR A 64 -12.52 -0.18 -10.64
CA THR A 64 -13.11 0.04 -11.96
C THR A 64 -14.11 -1.07 -12.30
N SER A 65 -13.78 -2.33 -12.00
CA SER A 65 -14.67 -3.47 -12.19
C SER A 65 -15.98 -3.31 -11.41
N THR A 66 -15.91 -3.01 -10.12
CA THR A 66 -17.10 -2.87 -9.27
C THR A 66 -17.94 -1.65 -9.64
N SER A 67 -17.31 -0.53 -9.99
CA SER A 67 -18.01 0.69 -10.42
C SER A 67 -18.78 0.48 -11.74
N ILE A 68 -18.19 -0.25 -12.69
CA ILE A 68 -18.87 -0.63 -13.95
C ILE A 68 -20.04 -1.57 -13.67
N HIS A 69 -19.88 -2.50 -12.73
CA HIS A 69 -20.94 -3.45 -12.38
C HIS A 69 -22.13 -2.76 -11.68
N SER A 70 -21.88 -1.78 -10.83
CA SER A 70 -22.92 -1.01 -10.12
C SER A 70 -23.55 0.10 -10.95
N PHE A 71 -23.21 0.21 -12.25
CA PHE A 71 -23.71 1.27 -13.10
C PHE A 71 -25.22 1.08 -13.37
N PRO A 72 -26.06 2.12 -13.22
CA PRO A 72 -27.53 1.99 -13.25
C PRO A 72 -28.11 1.74 -14.65
N TYR A 73 -27.30 1.80 -15.71
CA TYR A 73 -27.76 1.59 -17.08
C TYR A 73 -27.64 0.12 -17.46
N TYR A 74 -28.77 -0.54 -17.70
CA TYR A 74 -28.83 -1.94 -18.10
C TYR A 74 -28.32 -2.12 -19.53
N TRP A 75 -27.02 -2.40 -19.66
CA TRP A 75 -26.38 -2.73 -20.93
C TRP A 75 -25.56 -4.02 -20.75
N ASP A 76 -25.99 -5.12 -21.36
CA ASP A 76 -25.38 -6.45 -21.19
C ASP A 76 -23.85 -6.48 -21.44
N PRO A 77 -23.30 -5.81 -22.48
CA PRO A 77 -21.84 -5.73 -22.68
C PRO A 77 -21.08 -5.17 -21.48
N LEU A 78 -21.68 -4.23 -20.76
CA LEU A 78 -21.07 -3.58 -19.59
C LEU A 78 -20.84 -4.58 -18.45
N ARG A 79 -21.77 -5.54 -18.29
CA ARG A 79 -21.66 -6.62 -17.32
C ARG A 79 -20.52 -7.58 -17.69
N TYR A 80 -20.36 -7.94 -18.96
CA TYR A 80 -19.24 -8.77 -19.40
C TYR A 80 -17.88 -8.07 -19.19
N ILE A 81 -17.79 -6.77 -19.48
CA ILE A 81 -16.58 -5.97 -19.22
C ILE A 81 -16.24 -6.01 -17.72
N SER A 82 -17.23 -5.83 -16.84
CA SER A 82 -17.01 -5.93 -15.39
C SER A 82 -16.47 -7.32 -14.98
N MET A 83 -17.01 -8.41 -15.53
CA MET A 83 -16.52 -9.76 -15.21
C MET A 83 -15.09 -9.98 -15.68
N VAL A 84 -14.72 -9.49 -16.86
CA VAL A 84 -13.35 -9.58 -17.38
C VAL A 84 -12.38 -8.81 -16.50
N LEU A 85 -12.73 -7.59 -16.06
CA LEU A 85 -11.90 -6.79 -15.17
C LEU A 85 -11.76 -7.41 -13.77
N ALA A 86 -12.82 -8.04 -13.24
CA ALA A 86 -12.74 -8.80 -12.00
C ALA A 86 -11.85 -10.03 -12.13
N GLY A 87 -11.95 -10.77 -13.25
CA GLY A 87 -11.07 -11.89 -13.55
C GLY A 87 -9.61 -11.46 -13.66
N LEU A 88 -9.34 -10.32 -14.30
CA LEU A 88 -8.02 -9.72 -14.38
C LEU A 88 -7.50 -9.31 -12.99
N THR A 89 -8.37 -8.75 -12.14
CA THR A 89 -8.02 -8.37 -10.76
C THR A 89 -7.64 -9.61 -9.94
N LEU A 90 -8.43 -10.68 -10.03
CA LEU A 90 -8.12 -11.97 -9.39
C LEU A 90 -6.77 -12.52 -9.89
N LEU A 91 -6.54 -12.53 -11.20
CA LEU A 91 -5.30 -13.00 -11.79
C LEU A 91 -4.10 -12.19 -11.26
N MET A 92 -4.20 -10.85 -11.25
CA MET A 92 -3.14 -9.98 -10.78
C MET A 92 -2.86 -10.18 -9.29
N VAL A 93 -3.89 -10.29 -8.44
CA VAL A 93 -3.71 -10.56 -7.01
C VAL A 93 -3.02 -11.91 -6.80
N VAL A 94 -3.44 -12.97 -7.48
CA VAL A 94 -2.82 -14.30 -7.36
C VAL A 94 -1.36 -14.26 -7.82
N VAL A 95 -1.08 -13.71 -9.00
CA VAL A 95 0.30 -13.62 -9.53
C VAL A 95 1.19 -12.78 -8.61
N PHE A 96 0.72 -11.62 -8.16
CA PHE A 96 1.49 -10.74 -7.30
C PHE A 96 1.70 -11.33 -5.90
N THR A 97 0.72 -12.02 -5.34
CA THR A 97 0.89 -12.76 -4.08
C THR A 97 1.91 -13.88 -4.23
N VAL A 98 1.87 -14.67 -5.31
CA VAL A 98 2.85 -15.74 -5.55
C VAL A 98 4.26 -15.16 -5.70
N LEU A 99 4.42 -14.08 -6.48
CA LEU A 99 5.70 -13.39 -6.63
C LEU A 99 6.20 -12.81 -5.30
N PHE A 100 5.30 -12.26 -4.48
CA PHE A 100 5.62 -11.71 -3.17
C PHE A 100 6.07 -12.79 -2.18
N ILE A 101 5.33 -13.90 -2.09
CA ILE A 101 5.70 -15.05 -1.26
C ILE A 101 7.04 -15.63 -1.72
N TRP A 102 7.22 -15.79 -3.04
CA TRP A 102 8.49 -16.28 -3.59
C TRP A 102 9.67 -15.37 -3.26
N ARG A 103 9.46 -14.05 -3.28
CA ARG A 103 10.45 -13.06 -2.85
C ARG A 103 10.77 -13.20 -1.36
N LEU A 104 9.76 -13.35 -0.51
CA LEU A 104 9.91 -13.54 0.94
C LEU A 104 10.70 -14.81 1.30
N VAL A 105 10.41 -15.93 0.63
CA VAL A 105 11.10 -17.21 0.88
C VAL A 105 12.55 -17.16 0.42
N LYS A 106 12.82 -16.54 -0.73
CA LYS A 106 14.15 -16.55 -1.36
C LYS A 106 15.12 -15.49 -0.83
N HIS A 107 14.63 -14.35 -0.36
CA HIS A 107 15.46 -13.24 0.10
C HIS A 107 15.07 -12.84 1.54
N ARG A 108 15.79 -13.38 2.53
CA ARG A 108 15.61 -13.00 3.94
C ARG A 108 15.98 -11.54 4.23
N ASP A 109 16.76 -10.91 3.35
CA ASP A 109 17.09 -9.48 3.39
C ASP A 109 15.87 -8.56 3.25
N PHE A 110 14.68 -9.10 2.92
CA PHE A 110 13.46 -8.30 2.82
C PHE A 110 13.02 -7.71 4.17
N PHE A 111 13.33 -8.37 5.30
CA PHE A 111 13.06 -7.81 6.63
C PHE A 111 13.91 -6.56 6.89
N ASP A 112 15.13 -6.49 6.38
CA ASP A 112 15.98 -5.31 6.49
C ASP A 112 15.47 -4.15 5.59
N ILE A 113 14.90 -4.49 4.44
CA ILE A 113 14.29 -3.53 3.49
C ILE A 113 12.94 -3.02 4.02
N LEU A 114 12.23 -3.79 4.83
CA LEU A 114 10.99 -3.40 5.52
C LEU A 114 11.19 -2.19 6.45
N TYR A 115 12.40 -2.01 6.99
CA TYR A 115 12.76 -0.85 7.80
C TYR A 115 12.94 0.43 6.98
N HIS A 116 13.03 0.36 5.65
CA HIS A 116 12.99 1.56 4.82
C HIS A 116 11.58 2.14 4.78
N PRO A 117 11.37 3.40 5.25
CA PRO A 117 10.04 3.97 5.47
C PRO A 117 9.14 3.90 4.22
N GLN A 118 9.70 4.12 3.04
CA GLN A 118 8.95 4.15 1.78
C GLN A 118 8.41 2.77 1.37
N ILE A 119 9.11 1.68 1.72
CA ILE A 119 8.71 0.31 1.35
C ILE A 119 7.76 -0.26 2.40
N GLY A 120 7.98 0.04 3.68
CA GLY A 120 7.03 -0.30 4.75
C GLY A 120 5.62 0.27 4.53
N LEU A 121 5.53 1.48 3.97
CA LEU A 121 4.25 2.14 3.65
C LEU A 121 3.48 1.40 2.53
N THR A 122 4.18 0.76 1.59
CA THR A 122 3.53 -0.01 0.52
C THR A 122 2.97 -1.36 0.98
N LEU A 123 3.33 -1.84 2.18
CA LEU A 123 2.79 -3.10 2.71
C LEU A 123 1.28 -3.03 2.97
N GLY A 124 0.75 -1.84 3.27
CA GLY A 124 -0.70 -1.62 3.39
C GLY A 124 -1.47 -1.87 2.09
N ALA A 125 -0.80 -1.84 0.93
CA ALA A 125 -1.43 -2.15 -0.35
C ALA A 125 -1.87 -3.62 -0.47
N ILE A 126 -1.24 -4.53 0.29
CA ILE A 126 -1.58 -5.96 0.30
C ILE A 126 -2.99 -6.18 0.90
N PRO A 127 -3.28 -5.82 2.17
CA PRO A 127 -4.63 -5.98 2.72
C PRO A 127 -5.70 -5.21 1.95
N MET A 128 -5.36 -4.07 1.36
CA MET A 128 -6.30 -3.34 0.51
C MET A 128 -6.64 -4.13 -0.76
N ALA A 129 -5.65 -4.67 -1.47
CA ALA A 129 -5.90 -5.46 -2.68
C ALA A 129 -6.73 -6.73 -2.39
N TYR A 130 -6.49 -7.38 -1.25
CA TYR A 130 -7.34 -8.48 -0.78
C TYR A 130 -8.76 -8.02 -0.50
N SER A 131 -8.95 -6.88 0.18
CA SER A 131 -10.29 -6.32 0.42
C SER A 131 -11.01 -5.97 -0.87
N THR A 132 -10.31 -5.38 -1.85
CA THR A 132 -10.87 -5.10 -3.19
C THR A 132 -11.29 -6.38 -3.91
N LEU A 133 -10.47 -7.42 -3.85
CA LEU A 133 -10.81 -8.73 -4.43
C LEU A 133 -12.06 -9.31 -3.78
N THR A 134 -12.15 -9.26 -2.44
CA THR A 134 -13.33 -9.68 -1.68
C THR A 134 -14.57 -8.94 -2.14
N THR A 135 -14.52 -7.61 -2.28
CA THR A 135 -15.63 -6.81 -2.80
C THR A 135 -16.00 -7.20 -4.23
N CYS A 136 -15.03 -7.40 -5.13
CA CYS A 136 -15.31 -7.84 -6.50
C CYS A 136 -16.06 -9.18 -6.55
N ILE A 137 -15.59 -10.16 -5.77
CA ILE A 137 -16.21 -11.49 -5.67
C ILE A 137 -17.61 -11.36 -5.07
N ALA A 138 -17.76 -10.60 -3.98
CA ALA A 138 -19.05 -10.41 -3.32
C ALA A 138 -20.08 -9.77 -4.26
N THR A 139 -19.72 -8.70 -4.96
CA THR A 139 -20.62 -7.99 -5.87
C THR A 139 -21.01 -8.82 -7.09
N ILE A 140 -20.06 -9.48 -7.76
CA ILE A 140 -20.31 -10.17 -9.02
C ILE A 140 -20.87 -11.58 -8.80
N LEU A 141 -20.26 -12.35 -7.89
CA LEU A 141 -20.66 -13.73 -7.62
C LEU A 141 -21.89 -13.81 -6.69
N GLY A 142 -22.18 -12.75 -5.92
CA GLY A 142 -23.39 -12.64 -5.10
C GLY A 142 -24.67 -12.78 -5.93
N TRP A 143 -24.68 -12.35 -7.20
CA TRP A 143 -25.83 -12.48 -8.10
C TRP A 143 -26.13 -13.93 -8.51
N TYR A 144 -25.16 -14.82 -8.41
CA TYR A 144 -25.30 -16.22 -8.82
C TYR A 144 -25.71 -17.16 -7.67
N HIS A 145 -25.87 -16.62 -6.45
CA HIS A 145 -26.33 -17.35 -5.24
C HIS A 145 -25.65 -18.72 -5.02
N LEU A 146 -24.35 -18.80 -5.29
CA LEU A 146 -23.56 -20.02 -5.12
C LEU A 146 -23.31 -20.31 -3.63
N THR A 147 -23.53 -21.55 -3.19
CA THR A 147 -23.48 -21.95 -1.76
C THR A 147 -22.11 -21.73 -1.09
N TRP A 148 -21.01 -21.80 -1.85
CA TRP A 148 -19.65 -21.64 -1.32
C TRP A 148 -19.17 -20.19 -1.23
N VAL A 149 -19.85 -19.25 -1.90
CA VAL A 149 -19.41 -17.86 -2.01
C VAL A 149 -19.45 -17.12 -0.66
N PRO A 150 -20.52 -17.22 0.15
CA PRO A 150 -20.56 -16.53 1.45
C PRO A 150 -19.38 -16.92 2.36
N THR A 151 -19.09 -18.22 2.47
CA THR A 151 -17.97 -18.71 3.28
C THR A 151 -16.63 -18.21 2.76
N LEU A 152 -16.41 -18.24 1.44
CA LEU A 152 -15.16 -17.78 0.84
C LEU A 152 -14.94 -16.28 1.07
N VAL A 153 -15.97 -15.47 0.85
CA VAL A 153 -15.91 -14.01 1.00
C VAL A 153 -15.64 -13.63 2.47
N VAL A 154 -16.26 -14.32 3.44
CA VAL A 154 -15.99 -14.11 4.87
C VAL A 154 -14.54 -14.46 5.25
N VAL A 155 -14.01 -15.57 4.74
CA VAL A 155 -12.62 -15.96 5.03
C VAL A 155 -11.64 -14.96 4.43
N LEU A 156 -11.83 -14.55 3.17
CA LEU A 156 -10.98 -13.55 2.53
C LEU A 156 -11.06 -12.20 3.25
N TRP A 157 -12.24 -11.81 3.72
CA TRP A 157 -12.42 -10.60 4.53
C TRP A 157 -11.72 -10.69 5.89
N ALA A 158 -11.86 -11.80 6.61
CA ALA A 158 -11.20 -11.98 7.90
C ALA A 158 -9.66 -11.90 7.76
N ILE A 159 -9.12 -12.49 6.68
CA ILE A 159 -7.70 -12.41 6.33
C ILE A 159 -7.28 -10.96 6.05
N SER A 160 -8.09 -10.19 5.31
CA SER A 160 -7.78 -8.79 5.02
C SER A 160 -7.86 -7.91 6.26
N VAL A 161 -8.84 -8.14 7.16
CA VAL A 161 -8.95 -7.46 8.45
C VAL A 161 -7.73 -7.72 9.33
N ALA A 162 -7.31 -8.98 9.46
CA ALA A 162 -6.13 -9.33 10.25
C ALA A 162 -4.87 -8.65 9.72
N MET A 163 -4.66 -8.66 8.39
CA MET A 163 -3.55 -7.96 7.75
C MET A 163 -3.65 -6.43 7.90
N SER A 164 -4.85 -5.85 7.84
CA SER A 164 -5.08 -4.41 8.04
C SER A 164 -4.73 -3.99 9.46
N ILE A 165 -5.14 -4.75 10.48
CA ILE A 165 -4.78 -4.49 11.88
C ILE A 165 -3.27 -4.64 12.08
N ALA A 166 -2.66 -5.67 11.50
CA ALA A 166 -1.22 -5.87 11.56
C ALA A 166 -0.47 -4.68 10.93
N SER A 167 -0.91 -4.20 9.76
CA SER A 167 -0.35 -3.01 9.10
C SER A 167 -0.55 -1.75 9.96
N LEU A 168 -1.72 -1.59 10.56
CA LEU A 168 -2.06 -0.44 11.40
C LEU A 168 -1.19 -0.36 12.66
N LEU A 169 -0.77 -1.50 13.22
CA LEU A 169 0.12 -1.55 14.39
C LEU A 169 1.60 -1.53 14.01
N ALA A 170 2.00 -2.28 12.98
CA ALA A 170 3.39 -2.45 12.59
C ALA A 170 4.02 -1.14 12.10
N VAL A 171 3.29 -0.31 11.36
CA VAL A 171 3.86 0.91 10.77
C VAL A 171 4.10 2.01 11.81
N PRO A 172 3.15 2.38 12.69
CA PRO A 172 3.41 3.33 13.77
C PRO A 172 4.49 2.83 14.72
N PHE A 173 4.52 1.53 15.03
CA PHE A 173 5.56 0.93 15.86
C PHE A 173 6.95 1.07 15.21
N ALA A 174 7.07 0.78 13.91
CA ALA A 174 8.31 0.97 13.17
C ALA A 174 8.73 2.45 13.11
N LEU A 175 7.76 3.36 12.98
CA LEU A 175 8.00 4.80 12.99
C LEU A 175 8.55 5.27 14.34
N MET A 176 7.96 4.83 15.45
CA MET A 176 8.40 5.17 16.80
C MET A 176 9.73 4.52 17.18
N SER A 177 9.99 3.29 16.71
CA SER A 177 11.17 2.52 17.10
C SER A 177 12.46 3.00 16.42
N HIS A 178 12.40 3.51 15.18
CA HIS A 178 13.59 3.76 14.36
C HIS A 178 13.81 5.22 13.91
N GLN A 179 12.94 6.18 14.24
CA GLN A 179 13.06 7.57 13.73
C GLN A 179 13.19 8.62 14.83
N GLY A 180 14.36 9.26 14.93
CA GLY A 180 14.45 10.64 15.38
C GLY A 180 14.02 11.57 14.24
N HIS A 181 12.78 12.07 14.26
CA HIS A 181 12.25 12.88 13.16
C HIS A 181 12.53 14.38 13.32
N PRO A 182 13.24 15.02 12.37
CA PRO A 182 12.92 16.40 12.00
C PRO A 182 11.58 16.41 11.23
N PHE A 183 10.69 17.32 11.62
CA PHE A 183 9.31 17.54 11.13
C PHE A 183 9.14 17.74 9.60
N ASP A 184 10.23 17.78 8.84
CA ASP A 184 10.25 18.17 7.42
C ASP A 184 9.88 17.01 6.45
N LYS A 185 9.91 15.75 6.94
CA LYS A 185 9.66 14.54 6.13
C LYS A 185 8.27 13.91 6.30
N VAL A 186 7.34 14.57 6.98
CA VAL A 186 5.94 14.11 7.10
C VAL A 186 5.30 14.16 5.71
N THR A 187 5.27 13.02 5.02
CA THR A 187 4.82 12.87 3.64
C THR A 187 3.47 12.15 3.61
N ALA A 188 2.65 12.38 2.58
CA ALA A 188 1.35 11.72 2.35
C ALA A 188 1.42 10.18 2.37
N ALA A 189 2.62 9.61 2.28
CA ALA A 189 2.86 8.19 2.46
C ALA A 189 2.41 7.68 3.85
N LEU A 190 2.35 8.53 4.88
CA LEU A 190 1.82 8.18 6.22
C LEU A 190 0.33 7.81 6.24
N PHE A 191 -0.44 8.10 5.18
CA PHE A 191 -1.84 7.64 5.07
C PHE A 191 -1.95 6.16 4.69
N MET A 192 -0.95 5.61 4.00
CA MET A 192 -0.98 4.24 3.47
C MET A 192 -1.27 3.12 4.49
N PRO A 193 -0.86 3.21 5.77
CA PRO A 193 -1.13 2.15 6.75
C PRO A 193 -2.52 2.21 7.38
N VAL A 194 -3.19 3.37 7.29
CA VAL A 194 -4.48 3.61 7.95
C VAL A 194 -5.65 3.28 7.02
N VAL A 195 -5.47 3.57 5.72
CA VAL A 195 -6.44 3.28 4.67
C VAL A 195 -6.91 1.81 4.61
N PRO A 196 -6.07 0.77 4.85
CA PRO A 196 -6.52 -0.63 4.77
C PRO A 196 -7.63 -0.96 5.75
N GLY A 197 -7.65 -0.33 6.93
CA GLY A 197 -8.72 -0.52 7.91
C GLY A 197 -10.07 -0.02 7.40
N VAL A 198 -10.09 1.18 6.80
CA VAL A 198 -11.31 1.78 6.22
C VAL A 198 -11.81 0.96 5.03
N VAL A 199 -10.90 0.51 4.16
CA VAL A 199 -11.26 -0.32 2.99
C VAL A 199 -11.76 -1.70 3.42
N ALA A 200 -11.16 -2.30 4.44
CA ALA A 200 -11.65 -3.58 4.99
C ALA A 200 -13.04 -3.43 5.64
N ALA A 201 -13.33 -2.29 6.27
CA ALA A 201 -14.67 -1.99 6.77
C ALA A 201 -15.69 -1.83 5.63
N ALA A 202 -15.34 -1.15 4.54
CA ALA A 202 -16.18 -1.04 3.35
C ALA A 202 -16.48 -2.42 2.74
N ALA A 203 -15.44 -3.25 2.59
CA ALA A 203 -15.59 -4.62 2.10
C ALA A 203 -16.51 -5.45 3.00
N GLY A 204 -16.44 -5.26 4.33
CA GLY A 204 -17.32 -5.92 5.30
C GLY A 204 -18.81 -5.65 5.09
N GLY A 205 -19.17 -4.42 4.69
CA GLY A 205 -20.54 -4.09 4.30
C GLY A 205 -21.01 -4.86 3.06
N THR A 206 -20.14 -5.06 2.06
CA THR A 206 -20.45 -5.89 0.88
C THR A 206 -20.46 -7.39 1.22
N VAL A 207 -19.64 -7.84 2.17
CA VAL A 207 -19.67 -9.23 2.65
C VAL A 207 -20.98 -9.54 3.37
N ALA A 208 -21.44 -8.60 4.21
CA ALA A 208 -22.69 -8.73 4.93
C ALA A 208 -23.89 -8.88 3.99
N SER A 209 -23.91 -8.20 2.85
CA SER A 209 -25.03 -8.27 1.89
C SER A 209 -25.14 -9.61 1.15
N VAL A 210 -24.02 -10.34 1.03
CA VAL A 210 -24.01 -11.68 0.41
C VAL A 210 -24.36 -12.78 1.43
N GLN A 211 -24.23 -12.47 2.73
CA GLN A 211 -24.53 -13.42 3.79
C GLN A 211 -26.01 -13.35 4.16
N ASN A 212 -26.76 -14.40 3.85
CA ASN A 212 -28.15 -14.54 4.29
C ASN A 212 -28.27 -14.46 5.83
N VAL A 213 -29.38 -13.87 6.29
CA VAL A 213 -29.74 -13.55 7.68
C VAL A 213 -29.19 -14.56 8.71
N GLY A 214 -28.32 -14.08 9.61
CA GLY A 214 -27.74 -14.89 10.70
C GLY A 214 -26.77 -14.12 11.59
N SER A 215 -26.42 -14.70 12.75
CA SER A 215 -25.53 -14.06 13.75
C SER A 215 -24.15 -13.68 13.20
N VAL A 216 -23.68 -14.36 12.15
CA VAL A 216 -22.40 -14.06 11.51
C VAL A 216 -22.45 -12.73 10.76
N ALA A 217 -23.56 -12.40 10.08
CA ALA A 217 -23.72 -11.12 9.39
C ALA A 217 -23.71 -9.95 10.40
N VAL A 218 -24.41 -10.10 11.52
CA VAL A 218 -24.42 -9.10 12.61
C VAL A 218 -23.02 -8.87 13.18
N ASN A 219 -22.26 -9.95 13.42
CA ASN A 219 -20.88 -9.83 13.90
C ASN A 219 -19.97 -9.12 12.91
N ILE A 220 -20.13 -9.39 11.60
CA ILE A 220 -19.37 -8.71 10.54
C ILE A 220 -19.71 -7.21 10.50
N ILE A 221 -20.99 -6.85 10.62
CA ILE A 221 -21.44 -5.46 10.64
C ILE A 221 -20.85 -4.72 11.85
N ILE A 222 -20.97 -5.29 13.06
CA ILE A 222 -20.42 -4.71 14.28
C ILE A 222 -18.90 -4.54 14.17
N ALA A 223 -18.18 -5.58 13.74
CA ALA A 223 -16.75 -5.53 13.55
C ALA A 223 -16.34 -4.47 12.50
N SER A 224 -17.11 -4.34 11.43
CA SER A 224 -16.88 -3.33 10.38
C SER A 224 -17.12 -1.91 10.89
N TYR A 225 -18.13 -1.67 11.74
CA TYR A 225 -18.35 -0.37 12.37
C TYR A 225 -17.20 0.01 13.33
N VAL A 226 -16.71 -0.94 14.13
CA VAL A 226 -15.57 -0.71 15.02
C VAL A 226 -14.31 -0.39 14.20
N LEU A 227 -14.05 -1.15 13.14
CA LEU A 227 -12.90 -0.94 12.26
C LEU A 227 -13.00 0.38 11.49
N LEU A 228 -14.20 0.76 11.06
CA LEU A 228 -14.48 2.04 10.42
C LEU A 228 -14.23 3.21 11.38
N GLY A 229 -14.74 3.14 12.62
CA GLY A 229 -14.53 4.17 13.62
C GLY A 229 -13.04 4.36 13.98
N ALA A 230 -12.33 3.26 14.19
CA ALA A 230 -10.90 3.28 14.45
C ALA A 230 -10.10 3.84 13.26
N GLY A 231 -10.38 3.37 12.04
CA GLY A 231 -9.72 3.83 10.83
C GLY A 231 -9.98 5.30 10.53
N LEU A 232 -11.24 5.73 10.57
CA LEU A 232 -11.66 7.10 10.27
C LEU A 232 -11.09 8.10 11.30
N GLY A 233 -11.10 7.77 12.58
CA GLY A 233 -10.53 8.61 13.63
C GLY A 233 -9.05 8.90 13.39
N ILE A 234 -8.27 7.87 13.05
CA ILE A 234 -6.85 8.01 12.72
C ILE A 234 -6.66 8.80 11.42
N VAL A 235 -7.45 8.53 10.37
CA VAL A 235 -7.39 9.29 9.10
C VAL A 235 -7.61 10.80 9.34
N LEU A 236 -8.58 11.18 10.17
CA LEU A 236 -8.88 12.57 10.48
C LEU A 236 -7.73 13.26 11.25
N MET A 237 -7.09 12.56 12.18
CA MET A 237 -5.88 13.07 12.85
C MET A 237 -4.76 13.36 11.85
N PHE A 238 -4.42 12.39 10.98
CA PHE A 238 -3.38 12.58 9.97
C PHE A 238 -3.74 13.65 8.93
N LEU A 239 -5.02 13.74 8.55
CA LEU A 239 -5.51 14.78 7.64
C LEU A 239 -5.30 16.19 8.21
N THR A 240 -5.55 16.36 9.50
CA THR A 240 -5.34 17.63 10.21
C THR A 240 -3.87 18.03 10.19
N PHE A 241 -2.95 17.10 10.49
CA PHE A 241 -1.51 17.35 10.41
C PHE A 241 -1.05 17.66 8.98
N TYR A 242 -1.55 16.92 7.99
CA TYR A 242 -1.22 17.16 6.59
C TYR A 242 -1.71 18.53 6.10
N PHE A 243 -2.91 18.94 6.51
CA PHE A 243 -3.47 20.25 6.20
C PHE A 243 -2.61 21.37 6.80
N ILE A 244 -2.27 21.28 8.09
CA ILE A 244 -1.39 22.25 8.76
C ILE A 244 -0.03 22.34 8.07
N ARG A 245 0.54 21.21 7.64
CA ARG A 245 1.78 21.18 6.87
C ARG A 245 1.64 21.94 5.54
N LEU A 246 0.55 21.73 4.80
CA LEU A 246 0.30 22.42 3.52
C LEU A 246 0.16 23.94 3.69
N VAL A 247 -0.42 24.37 4.83
CA VAL A 247 -0.58 25.79 5.17
C VAL A 247 0.77 26.43 5.53
N LEU A 248 1.64 25.72 6.26
CA LEU A 248 2.93 26.23 6.73
C LEU A 248 4.05 26.13 5.68
N PHE A 249 4.11 25.04 4.93
CA PHE A 249 5.13 24.73 3.94
C PHE A 249 4.45 24.67 2.57
N LYS A 250 4.64 25.74 1.77
CA LYS A 250 4.09 25.97 0.41
C LYS A 250 3.85 24.68 -0.39
N LEU A 251 2.86 24.73 -1.29
CA LEU A 251 2.46 23.60 -2.14
C LEU A 251 3.66 22.79 -2.67
N PRO A 252 3.60 21.44 -2.57
CA PRO A 252 4.66 20.57 -3.05
C PRO A 252 5.03 20.86 -4.51
N PRO A 253 6.29 20.59 -4.94
CA PRO A 253 6.72 20.76 -6.33
C PRO A 253 5.78 20.08 -7.32
N ARG A 254 5.69 20.60 -8.55
CA ARG A 254 4.69 20.21 -9.58
C ARG A 254 4.56 18.69 -9.81
N GLU A 255 5.64 17.95 -9.61
CA GLU A 255 5.69 16.48 -9.74
C GLU A 255 4.87 15.72 -8.67
N THR A 256 4.53 16.37 -7.55
CA THR A 256 3.80 15.77 -6.41
C THR A 256 2.40 16.33 -6.20
N ILE A 257 1.88 17.13 -7.14
CA ILE A 257 0.51 17.68 -7.03
C ILE A 257 -0.54 16.56 -6.90
N ALA A 258 -0.32 15.42 -7.55
CA ALA A 258 -1.21 14.26 -7.46
C ALA A 258 -1.37 13.76 -6.00
N SER A 259 -0.39 13.96 -5.12
CA SER A 259 -0.50 13.54 -3.72
C SER A 259 -1.48 14.39 -2.90
N VAL A 260 -1.91 15.55 -3.41
CA VAL A 260 -2.95 16.38 -2.77
C VAL A 260 -4.33 15.69 -2.89
N PHE A 261 -4.53 14.85 -3.89
CA PHE A 261 -5.76 14.05 -4.04
C PHE A 261 -5.75 12.76 -3.21
N LEU A 262 -4.59 12.36 -2.67
CA LEU A 262 -4.44 11.12 -1.93
C LEU A 262 -5.39 11.01 -0.71
N PRO A 263 -5.64 12.08 0.08
CA PRO A 263 -6.57 12.02 1.19
C PRO A 263 -8.05 11.88 0.80
N LEU A 264 -8.42 12.21 -0.44
CA LEU A 264 -9.80 12.01 -0.92
C LEU A 264 -10.17 10.52 -0.99
N GLY A 265 -9.19 9.65 -1.24
CA GLY A 265 -9.39 8.19 -1.29
C GLY A 265 -9.97 7.62 0.02
N PRO A 266 -9.29 7.74 1.17
CA PRO A 266 -9.80 7.27 2.45
C PRO A 266 -11.15 7.88 2.84
N LEU A 267 -11.36 9.17 2.56
CA LEU A 267 -12.64 9.83 2.87
C LEU A 267 -13.79 9.25 2.03
N GLY A 268 -13.59 9.09 0.72
CA GLY A 268 -14.58 8.48 -0.17
C GLY A 268 -14.87 7.02 0.21
N GLN A 269 -13.84 6.25 0.58
CA GLN A 269 -14.00 4.88 1.05
C GLN A 269 -14.72 4.80 2.40
N ALA A 270 -14.49 5.76 3.31
CA ALA A 270 -15.22 5.83 4.57
C ALA A 270 -16.71 6.12 4.32
N THR A 271 -17.04 7.05 3.42
CA THR A 271 -18.43 7.32 3.04
C THR A 271 -19.08 6.09 2.41
N ASN A 272 -18.38 5.40 1.51
CA ASN A 272 -18.86 4.14 0.91
C ASN A 272 -19.11 3.06 1.98
N ALA A 273 -18.20 2.92 2.95
CA ALA A 273 -18.36 1.98 4.06
C ALA A 273 -19.61 2.28 4.89
N THR A 274 -19.81 3.55 5.28
CA THR A 274 -20.99 3.97 6.05
C THR A 274 -22.28 3.72 5.27
N LEU A 275 -22.29 4.00 3.97
CA LEU A 275 -23.46 3.75 3.12
C LEU A 275 -23.78 2.26 3.06
N LEU A 276 -22.80 1.41 2.74
CA LEU A 276 -22.98 -0.05 2.65
C LEU A 276 -23.46 -0.62 3.99
N LEU A 277 -22.82 -0.25 5.10
CA LEU A 277 -23.18 -0.73 6.44
C LEU A 277 -24.54 -0.20 6.93
N GLY A 278 -24.96 0.98 6.49
CA GLY A 278 -26.28 1.54 6.83
C GLY A 278 -27.44 0.95 6.03
N THR A 279 -27.15 0.26 4.92
CA THR A 279 -28.16 -0.42 4.09
C THR A 279 -28.40 -1.89 4.48
N GLN A 280 -27.63 -2.43 5.41
CA GLN A 280 -27.79 -3.80 5.95
C GLN A 280 -28.73 -3.81 7.15
#